data_AF-A0A9E0HCU5-F1
#
_entry.id   AF-A0A9E0HCU5-F1
#
_cell.length_a   1.000
_cell.length_b   1.000
_cell.length_c   1.000
_cell.angle_alpha   90.00
_cell.angle_beta   90.00
_cell.angle_gamma   90.00
#
_symmetry.space_group_name_H-M   'P 1'
#
loop_
_entity.id
_entity.type
_entity.pdbx_description
1 polymer ?
#
loop_
_entity_poly.entity_id
_entity_poly.type
_entity_poly.pdbx_seq_one_letter_code
_entity_poly.pdbx_strand_id
1 'polypeptide(L)'
;MTALVPSRRHAVVDDDEIRTYAGIYVMKMMDLKPADGGMVFELPLPHELSPLDEVLVELESRGLVEMHRRKDRWDLTKAGLAHLATLIDEATDLMDEFDDDELPEVVAELRARNLDPLRARFLWGWYDGEFDDLVEFQRQRGVAPVQPLWAHYLMSEDFYAELARDLES
;
A
#
# COMPACT_ATOMS: atom_id res chain seq x y z
N MET A 1 34.96 4.91 20.59
CA MET A 1 33.79 5.78 20.83
C MET A 1 33.80 6.86 19.77
N THR A 2 33.03 6.69 18.69
CA THR A 2 32.72 7.78 17.75
C THR A 2 31.31 7.57 17.24
N ALA A 3 30.48 8.56 17.58
CA ALA A 3 29.08 8.82 17.27
C ALA A 3 28.36 7.91 16.24
N LEU A 4 27.31 7.23 16.73
CA LEU A 4 26.11 6.97 15.93
C LEU A 4 25.51 8.33 15.59
N VAL A 5 25.56 8.71 14.31
CA VAL A 5 24.76 9.83 13.79
C VAL A 5 23.31 9.34 13.78
N PRO A 6 22.38 9.92 14.56
CA PRO A 6 20.98 9.68 14.30
C PRO A 6 20.63 10.50 13.06
N SER A 7 20.70 9.87 11.89
CA SER A 7 19.98 10.38 10.73
C SER A 7 18.49 10.28 11.07
N ARG A 8 17.94 11.33 11.68
CA ARG A 8 16.50 11.58 11.61
C ARG A 8 16.21 11.90 10.15
N ARG A 9 16.02 10.87 9.32
CA ARG A 9 15.14 11.01 8.18
C ARG A 9 13.80 11.43 8.78
N HIS A 10 13.25 12.58 8.36
CA HIS A 10 11.83 12.78 8.58
C HIS A 10 11.12 11.63 7.85
N ALA A 11 10.14 11.02 8.51
CA ALA A 11 9.29 10.04 7.85
C ALA A 11 8.71 10.69 6.58
N VAL A 12 8.78 9.98 5.46
CA VAL A 12 8.28 10.46 4.16
C VAL A 12 6.76 10.67 4.23
N VAL A 13 6.10 9.82 5.02
CA VAL A 13 4.67 9.80 5.30
C VAL A 13 4.45 9.65 6.80
N ASP A 14 3.31 10.09 7.30
CA ASP A 14 2.90 9.84 8.69
C ASP A 14 2.10 8.54 8.86
N ASP A 15 1.82 8.16 10.11
CA ASP A 15 1.10 6.91 10.43
C ASP A 15 -0.32 6.88 9.83
N ASP A 16 -0.98 8.02 9.66
CA ASP A 16 -2.33 8.10 9.07
C ASP A 16 -2.27 7.82 7.56
N GLU A 17 -1.26 8.36 6.88
CA GLU A 17 -0.99 8.07 5.47
C GLU A 17 -0.62 6.60 5.26
N ILE A 18 0.22 6.01 6.13
CA ILE A 18 0.56 4.58 6.10
C ILE A 18 -0.71 3.72 6.21
N ARG A 19 -1.59 4.02 7.18
CA ARG A 19 -2.87 3.30 7.33
C ARG A 19 -3.76 3.44 6.10
N THR A 20 -3.77 4.62 5.48
CA THR A 20 -4.53 4.86 4.24
C THR A 20 -4.04 3.95 3.10
N TYR A 21 -2.73 3.91 2.85
CA TYR A 21 -2.15 3.07 1.81
C TYR A 21 -2.29 1.57 2.11
N ALA A 22 -2.08 1.17 3.35
CA ALA A 22 -2.30 -0.21 3.78
C ALA A 22 -3.76 -0.63 3.61
N GLY A 23 -4.72 0.28 3.85
CA GLY A 23 -6.14 0.04 3.60
C GLY A 23 -6.43 -0.26 2.12
N ILE A 24 -5.83 0.50 1.20
CA ILE A 24 -5.94 0.25 -0.25
C ILE A 24 -5.41 -1.15 -0.60
N TYR A 25 -4.24 -1.49 -0.08
CA TYR A 25 -3.63 -2.81 -0.30
C TYR A 25 -4.53 -3.94 0.21
N VAL A 26 -4.99 -3.84 1.46
CA VAL A 26 -5.85 -4.85 2.10
C VAL A 26 -7.15 -5.06 1.33
N MET A 27 -7.77 -4.00 0.81
CA MET A 27 -8.99 -4.14 0.00
C MET A 27 -8.74 -4.93 -1.29
N LYS A 28 -7.63 -4.71 -2.00
CA LYS A 28 -7.25 -5.55 -3.16
C LYS A 28 -7.11 -7.02 -2.76
N MET A 29 -6.41 -7.27 -1.66
CA MET A 29 -6.18 -8.64 -1.17
C MET A 29 -7.47 -9.37 -0.80
N MET A 30 -8.49 -8.66 -0.30
CA MET A 30 -9.81 -9.23 -0.01
C MET A 30 -10.67 -9.48 -1.26
N ASP A 31 -10.53 -8.65 -2.29
CA ASP A 31 -11.31 -8.76 -3.53
C ASP A 31 -10.83 -9.92 -4.42
N LEU A 32 -9.52 -10.12 -4.47
CA LEU A 32 -8.90 -11.15 -5.28
C LEU A 32 -9.21 -12.56 -4.77
N LYS A 33 -9.26 -13.52 -5.70
CA LYS A 33 -9.32 -14.94 -5.34
C LYS A 33 -7.93 -15.42 -4.90
N PRO A 34 -7.84 -16.47 -4.07
CA PRO A 34 -6.54 -17.03 -3.69
C PRO A 34 -5.65 -17.47 -4.85
N ALA A 35 -6.24 -17.90 -5.97
CA ALA A 35 -5.49 -18.27 -7.17
C ALA A 35 -4.84 -17.07 -7.88
N ASP A 36 -5.36 -15.87 -7.62
CA ASP A 36 -4.94 -14.59 -8.20
C ASP A 36 -4.18 -13.73 -7.16
N GLY A 37 -3.69 -14.34 -6.08
CA GLY A 37 -2.93 -13.67 -5.01
C GLY A 37 -3.77 -13.13 -3.86
N GLY A 38 -5.10 -13.24 -3.90
CA GLY A 38 -5.96 -12.79 -2.80
C GLY A 38 -5.87 -13.63 -1.54
N MET A 39 -6.43 -13.12 -0.43
CA MET A 39 -6.42 -13.80 0.85
C MET A 39 -7.67 -13.55 1.69
N VAL A 40 -7.98 -14.51 2.56
CA VAL A 40 -9.04 -14.37 3.55
C VAL A 40 -8.42 -13.82 4.84
N PHE A 41 -9.01 -12.75 5.36
CA PHE A 41 -8.63 -12.16 6.65
C PHE A 41 -9.50 -12.76 7.74
N GLU A 42 -8.94 -13.70 8.51
CA GLU A 42 -9.64 -14.43 9.57
C GLU A 42 -9.91 -13.56 10.81
N LEU A 43 -10.82 -14.04 11.66
CA LEU A 43 -11.13 -13.48 12.98
C LEU A 43 -10.84 -14.52 14.08
N PRO A 44 -9.85 -14.29 14.96
CA PRO A 44 -8.92 -13.15 15.00
C PRO A 44 -7.89 -13.20 13.86
N LEU A 45 -7.24 -12.07 13.58
CA LEU A 45 -6.13 -12.06 12.63
C LEU A 45 -4.96 -12.92 13.12
N PRO A 46 -4.30 -13.67 12.21
CA PRO A 46 -3.03 -14.31 12.49
C PRO A 46 -1.97 -13.28 12.93
N HIS A 47 -1.01 -13.72 13.76
CA HIS A 47 0.03 -12.84 14.32
C HIS A 47 0.82 -12.11 13.22
N GLU A 48 1.08 -12.79 12.10
CA GLU A 48 1.79 -12.24 10.94
C GLU A 48 1.07 -11.02 10.31
N LEU A 49 -0.23 -10.88 10.54
CA LEU A 49 -1.09 -9.80 10.03
C LEU A 49 -1.51 -8.81 11.11
N SER A 50 -1.06 -8.98 12.36
CA SER A 50 -1.42 -8.11 13.48
C SER A 50 -1.18 -6.60 13.24
N PRO A 51 -0.20 -6.14 12.43
CA PRO A 51 -0.09 -4.71 12.10
C PRO A 51 -1.33 -4.13 11.39
N LEU A 52 -2.19 -4.97 10.82
CA LEU A 52 -3.38 -4.56 10.08
C LEU A 52 -4.64 -4.47 10.96
N ASP A 53 -4.56 -4.78 12.25
CA ASP A 53 -5.71 -4.69 13.16
C ASP A 53 -6.33 -3.27 13.13
N GLU A 54 -5.50 -2.23 13.26
CA GLU A 54 -5.97 -0.84 13.22
C GLU A 54 -6.50 -0.45 11.83
N VAL A 55 -5.88 -0.96 10.76
CA VAL A 55 -6.31 -0.72 9.37
C VAL A 55 -7.72 -1.27 9.15
N LEU A 56 -7.99 -2.50 9.61
CA LEU A 56 -9.31 -3.12 9.47
C LEU A 56 -10.38 -2.40 10.29
N VAL A 57 -10.04 -1.95 11.51
CA VAL A 57 -10.94 -1.14 12.34
C VAL A 57 -11.27 0.18 11.66
N GLU A 58 -10.29 0.85 11.05
CA GLU A 58 -10.50 2.10 10.32
C GLU A 58 -11.39 1.88 9.09
N LEU A 59 -11.08 0.86 8.27
CA LEU A 59 -11.90 0.48 7.12
C LEU A 59 -13.34 0.13 7.51
N GLU A 60 -13.53 -0.56 8.64
CA GLU A 60 -14.86 -0.87 9.18
C GLU A 60 -15.60 0.39 9.61
N SER A 61 -14.91 1.32 10.29
CA SER A 61 -15.47 2.61 10.72
C SER A 61 -15.93 3.46 9.53
N ARG A 62 -15.25 3.32 8.38
CA ARG A 62 -15.59 3.94 7.10
C ARG A 62 -16.65 3.16 6.32
N GLY A 63 -17.07 1.99 6.82
CA GLY A 63 -18.07 1.13 6.19
C GLY A 63 -17.56 0.40 4.93
N LEU A 64 -16.25 0.27 4.75
CA LEU A 64 -15.62 -0.34 3.58
C LEU A 64 -15.43 -1.85 3.75
N VAL A 65 -15.21 -2.31 4.98
CA VAL A 65 -15.17 -3.73 5.35
C VAL A 65 -16.15 -4.01 6.48
N GLU A 66 -16.49 -5.28 6.69
CA GLU A 66 -17.30 -5.70 7.83
C GLU A 66 -16.83 -7.02 8.44
N MET A 67 -16.99 -7.17 9.76
CA MET A 67 -16.75 -8.43 10.46
C MET A 67 -17.92 -9.41 10.28
N HIS A 68 -17.69 -10.53 9.58
CA HIS A 68 -18.67 -11.62 9.49
C HIS A 68 -18.45 -12.68 10.57
N ARG A 69 -19.00 -12.44 11.77
CA ARG A 69 -18.90 -13.35 12.93
C ARG A 69 -19.41 -14.78 12.75
N ARG A 70 -20.23 -15.04 11.71
CA ARG A 70 -20.67 -16.42 11.40
C ARG A 70 -19.70 -17.18 10.51
N LYS A 71 -18.84 -16.45 9.79
CA LYS A 71 -17.83 -16.98 8.88
C LYS A 71 -16.42 -16.82 9.44
N ASP A 72 -16.29 -16.24 10.63
CA ASP A 72 -15.03 -15.91 11.31
C ASP A 72 -14.01 -15.23 10.39
N ARG A 73 -14.44 -14.21 9.64
CA ARG A 73 -13.59 -13.44 8.72
C ARG A 73 -14.11 -12.02 8.50
N TRP A 74 -13.24 -11.17 7.96
CA TRP A 74 -13.58 -9.88 7.36
C TRP A 74 -13.97 -10.08 5.89
N ASP A 75 -14.98 -9.35 5.40
CA ASP A 75 -15.27 -9.25 3.96
C ASP A 75 -15.42 -7.75 3.56
N LEU A 76 -15.18 -7.45 2.28
CA LEU A 76 -15.53 -6.15 1.70
C LEU A 76 -17.04 -5.93 1.70
N THR A 77 -17.46 -4.73 2.04
CA THR A 77 -18.85 -4.31 1.84
C THR A 77 -19.07 -3.90 0.38
N LYS A 78 -20.33 -3.65 0.00
CA LYS A 78 -20.63 -3.05 -1.31
C LYS A 78 -19.99 -1.67 -1.49
N ALA A 79 -19.87 -0.91 -0.40
CA ALA A 79 -19.20 0.39 -0.42
C ALA A 79 -17.69 0.23 -0.56
N GLY A 80 -17.10 -0.78 0.09
CA GLY A 80 -15.70 -1.17 -0.11
C GLY A 80 -15.38 -1.52 -1.56
N LEU A 81 -16.20 -2.36 -2.19
CA LEU A 81 -16.05 -2.72 -3.61
C LEU A 81 -16.18 -1.50 -4.53
N ALA A 82 -17.15 -0.61 -4.27
CA ALA A 82 -17.29 0.61 -5.05
C ALA A 82 -16.09 1.55 -4.88
N HIS A 83 -15.55 1.67 -3.67
CA HIS A 83 -14.36 2.46 -3.42
C HIS A 83 -13.11 1.85 -4.08
N LEU A 84 -12.97 0.53 -4.03
CA LEU A 84 -11.89 -0.17 -4.72
C LEU A 84 -11.95 0.07 -6.25
N ALA A 85 -13.13 0.03 -6.85
CA ALA A 85 -13.30 0.37 -8.26
C ALA A 85 -12.84 1.81 -8.57
N THR A 86 -13.16 2.79 -7.72
CA THR A 86 -12.67 4.17 -7.92
C THR A 86 -11.15 4.29 -7.83
N LEU A 87 -10.49 3.46 -7.02
CA LEU A 87 -9.02 3.44 -6.90
C LEU A 87 -8.37 2.78 -8.13
N ILE A 88 -9.03 1.76 -8.70
CA ILE A 88 -8.62 1.14 -9.96
C ILE A 88 -8.73 2.14 -11.11
N ASP A 89 -9.85 2.86 -11.19
CA ASP A 89 -10.04 3.90 -12.21
C ASP A 89 -8.95 4.99 -12.08
N GLU A 90 -8.67 5.46 -10.85
CA GLU A 90 -7.60 6.44 -10.59
C GLU A 90 -6.22 5.92 -11.03
N ALA A 91 -5.88 4.67 -10.70
CA ALA A 91 -4.61 4.08 -11.10
C ALA A 91 -4.51 3.91 -12.63
N THR A 92 -5.60 3.51 -13.28
CA THR A 92 -5.69 3.34 -14.74
C THR A 92 -5.51 4.68 -15.44
N ASP A 93 -6.23 5.72 -15.00
CA ASP A 93 -6.13 7.06 -15.56
C ASP A 93 -4.69 7.62 -15.44
N LEU A 94 -4.03 7.39 -14.29
CA LEU A 94 -2.64 7.79 -14.09
C LEU A 94 -1.67 7.04 -15.03
N MET A 95 -1.87 5.74 -15.24
CA MET A 95 -1.01 4.96 -16.14
C MET A 95 -1.24 5.35 -17.60
N ASP A 96 -2.49 5.45 -18.04
CA ASP A 96 -2.84 5.83 -19.40
C ASP A 96 -2.37 7.25 -19.74
N GLU A 97 -2.26 8.14 -18.74
CA GLU A 97 -1.78 9.50 -18.95
C GLU A 97 -0.25 9.60 -19.05
N PHE A 98 0.48 8.80 -18.26
CA PHE A 98 1.92 8.99 -18.05
C PHE A 98 2.80 7.80 -18.47
N ASP A 99 2.27 6.82 -19.21
CA ASP A 99 3.01 5.63 -19.65
C ASP A 99 4.21 5.93 -20.56
N ASP A 100 4.09 6.96 -21.39
CA ASP A 100 5.11 7.40 -22.35
C ASP A 100 6.03 8.53 -21.82
N ASP A 101 5.73 9.08 -20.65
CA ASP A 101 6.42 10.27 -20.10
C ASP A 101 7.65 9.91 -19.26
N GLU A 102 8.67 10.78 -19.28
CA GLU A 102 9.82 10.62 -18.39
C GLU A 102 9.44 10.99 -16.94
N LEU A 103 9.89 10.18 -15.98
CA LEU A 103 9.57 10.36 -14.55
C LEU A 103 9.73 11.81 -14.02
N PRO A 104 10.80 12.57 -14.33
CA PRO A 104 10.91 13.96 -13.86
C PRO A 104 9.79 14.88 -14.36
N GLU A 105 9.29 14.63 -15.57
CA GLU A 105 8.18 15.36 -16.18
C GLU A 105 6.86 14.97 -15.50
N VAL A 106 6.63 13.67 -15.29
CA VAL A 106 5.47 13.16 -14.54
C VAL A 106 5.39 13.77 -13.14
N VAL A 107 6.49 13.75 -12.39
CA VAL A 107 6.54 14.32 -11.04
C VAL A 107 6.29 15.83 -11.04
N ALA A 108 6.82 16.55 -12.03
CA ALA A 108 6.59 17.99 -12.17
C ALA A 108 5.11 18.29 -12.48
N GLU A 109 4.49 17.52 -13.37
CA GLU A 109 3.09 17.68 -13.77
C GLU A 109 2.13 17.35 -12.62
N LEU A 110 2.35 16.24 -11.91
CA LEU A 110 1.56 15.89 -10.72
C LEU A 110 1.59 17.01 -9.67
N ARG A 111 2.78 17.55 -9.38
CA ARG A 111 2.92 18.68 -8.44
C ARG A 111 2.26 19.95 -8.96
N ALA A 112 2.34 20.25 -10.26
CA ALA A 112 1.68 21.40 -10.87
C ALA A 112 0.13 21.32 -10.73
N ARG A 113 -0.41 20.10 -10.72
CA ARG A 113 -1.84 19.81 -10.50
C ARG A 113 -2.22 19.66 -9.03
N ASN A 114 -1.30 19.85 -8.09
CA ASN A 114 -1.50 19.63 -6.67
C ASN A 114 -1.93 18.18 -6.34
N LEU A 115 -1.43 17.23 -7.11
CA LEU A 115 -1.53 15.79 -6.85
C LEU A 115 -0.27 15.31 -6.12
N ASP A 116 -0.41 14.28 -5.29
CA ASP A 116 0.71 13.67 -4.56
C ASP A 116 1.45 12.64 -5.44
N PRO A 117 2.73 12.87 -5.79
CA PRO A 117 3.52 11.90 -6.54
C PRO A 117 3.71 10.57 -5.82
N LEU A 118 3.73 10.56 -4.48
CA LEU A 118 3.90 9.32 -3.72
C LEU A 118 2.65 8.45 -3.82
N ARG A 119 1.45 9.05 -3.72
CA ARG A 119 0.19 8.37 -4.00
C ARG A 119 0.16 7.79 -5.41
N ALA A 120 0.53 8.58 -6.42
CA ALA A 120 0.54 8.10 -7.80
C ALA A 120 1.48 6.89 -7.97
N ARG A 121 2.69 6.98 -7.41
CA ARG A 121 3.66 5.89 -7.42
C ARG A 121 3.16 4.63 -6.70
N PHE A 122 2.50 4.81 -5.55
CA PHE A 122 1.89 3.70 -4.82
C PHE A 122 0.79 3.04 -5.65
N LEU A 123 -0.14 3.83 -6.19
CA LEU A 123 -1.26 3.31 -6.98
C LEU A 123 -0.78 2.57 -8.24
N TRP A 124 0.24 3.09 -8.91
CA TRP A 124 0.86 2.42 -10.05
C TRP A 124 1.39 1.04 -9.67
N GLY A 125 2.27 0.95 -8.67
CA GLY A 125 2.87 -0.33 -8.26
C GLY A 125 1.84 -1.30 -7.70
N TRP A 126 0.82 -0.79 -7.01
CA TRP A 126 -0.30 -1.57 -6.51
C TRP A 126 -1.16 -2.14 -7.64
N TYR A 127 -1.44 -1.35 -8.68
CA TYR A 127 -2.31 -1.76 -9.79
C TYR A 127 -1.59 -2.69 -10.78
N ASP A 128 -0.34 -2.38 -11.15
CA ASP A 128 0.47 -3.16 -12.09
C ASP A 128 0.96 -4.51 -11.51
N GLY A 129 0.74 -4.74 -10.20
CA GLY A 129 1.10 -5.98 -9.52
C GLY A 129 2.53 -6.02 -8.98
N GLU A 130 3.24 -4.89 -9.00
CA GLU A 130 4.59 -4.77 -8.43
C GLU A 130 4.60 -5.13 -6.93
N PHE A 131 3.52 -4.83 -6.21
CA PHE A 131 3.42 -5.09 -4.77
C PHE A 131 2.77 -6.44 -4.42
N ASP A 132 2.51 -7.31 -5.41
CA ASP A 132 1.89 -8.61 -5.17
C ASP A 132 2.81 -9.57 -4.40
N ASP A 133 4.14 -9.37 -4.49
CA ASP A 133 5.15 -10.01 -3.64
C ASP A 133 6.09 -8.96 -3.04
N LEU A 134 5.76 -8.50 -1.84
CA LEU A 134 6.58 -7.51 -1.12
C LEU A 134 7.96 -8.06 -0.68
N VAL A 135 8.17 -9.38 -0.66
CA VAL A 135 9.50 -9.96 -0.41
C VAL A 135 10.36 -9.83 -1.66
N GLU A 136 9.79 -10.09 -2.84
CA GLU A 136 10.47 -9.91 -4.11
C GLU A 136 10.74 -8.43 -4.42
N PHE A 137 9.78 -7.55 -4.12
CA PHE A 137 9.96 -6.09 -4.19
C PHE A 137 11.22 -5.62 -3.44
N GLN A 138 11.40 -6.10 -2.20
CA GLN A 138 12.58 -5.79 -1.37
C GLN A 138 13.88 -6.30 -2.00
N ARG A 139 13.87 -7.52 -2.53
CA ARG A 139 15.05 -8.15 -3.13
C ARG A 139 15.52 -7.42 -4.38
N GLN A 140 14.60 -7.06 -5.26
CA GLN A 140 14.91 -6.34 -6.50
C GLN A 140 15.54 -4.96 -6.21
N ARG A 141 15.16 -4.34 -5.10
CA ARG A 141 15.69 -3.06 -4.63
C ARG A 141 16.92 -3.17 -3.72
N GLY A 142 17.38 -4.39 -3.41
CA GLY A 142 18.52 -4.62 -2.55
C GLY A 142 18.29 -4.19 -1.09
N VAL A 143 17.04 -4.13 -0.64
CA VAL A 143 16.67 -3.81 0.75
C VAL A 143 17.20 -4.91 1.68
N ALA A 144 17.92 -4.52 2.73
CA ALA A 144 18.51 -5.45 3.70
C ALA A 144 18.43 -4.90 5.14
N PRO A 145 17.96 -5.70 6.13
CA PRO A 145 17.49 -7.08 5.99
C PRO A 145 16.11 -7.16 5.31
N VAL A 146 15.86 -8.23 4.57
CA VAL A 146 14.52 -8.51 4.01
C VAL A 146 13.56 -8.86 5.13
N GLN A 147 12.42 -8.18 5.20
CA GLN A 147 11.31 -8.47 6.08
C GLN A 147 10.36 -9.49 5.41
N PRO A 148 10.33 -10.76 5.85
CA PRO A 148 9.46 -11.78 5.26
C PRO A 148 7.98 -11.60 5.60
N LEU A 149 7.67 -10.89 6.71
CA LEU A 149 6.29 -10.62 7.10
C LEU A 149 5.81 -9.37 6.37
N TRP A 150 5.18 -9.56 5.21
CA TRP A 150 4.79 -8.49 4.29
C TRP A 150 3.96 -7.38 4.97
N ALA A 151 3.05 -7.73 5.88
CA ALA A 151 2.21 -6.76 6.58
C ALA A 151 3.02 -5.83 7.48
N HIS A 152 4.10 -6.34 8.10
CA HIS A 152 5.03 -5.52 8.87
C HIS A 152 5.85 -4.60 7.98
N TYR A 153 6.18 -5.02 6.75
CA TYR A 153 6.91 -4.18 5.81
C TYR A 153 6.01 -3.09 5.20
N LEU A 154 4.78 -3.43 4.80
CA LEU A 154 3.79 -2.48 4.30
C LEU A 154 3.46 -1.37 5.33
N MET A 155 3.46 -1.74 6.62
CA MET A 155 3.21 -0.82 7.73
C MET A 155 4.48 -0.10 8.22
N SER A 156 5.64 -0.28 7.58
CA SER A 156 6.88 0.39 7.98
C SER A 156 7.19 1.60 7.09
N GLU A 157 7.89 2.59 7.67
CA GLU A 157 8.44 3.73 6.91
C GLU A 157 9.39 3.28 5.79
N ASP A 158 10.03 2.11 5.92
CA ASP A 158 11.01 1.61 4.94
C ASP A 158 10.36 1.35 3.58
N PHE A 159 9.13 0.82 3.54
CA PHE A 159 8.40 0.61 2.28
C PHE A 159 8.18 1.94 1.54
N TYR A 160 7.65 2.96 2.23
CA TYR A 160 7.40 4.28 1.63
C TYR A 160 8.69 5.04 1.31
N ALA A 161 9.77 4.79 2.05
CA ALA A 161 11.08 5.34 1.73
C ALA A 161 11.65 4.74 0.44
N GLU A 162 11.35 3.49 0.10
CA GLU A 162 11.72 2.93 -1.21
C GLU A 162 10.90 3.57 -2.34
N LEU A 163 9.58 3.76 -2.15
CA LEU A 163 8.75 4.45 -3.14
C LEU A 163 9.20 5.90 -3.37
N ALA A 164 9.60 6.60 -2.30
CA ALA A 164 10.12 7.96 -2.42
C ALA A 164 11.43 8.03 -3.21
N ARG A 165 12.30 7.01 -3.10
CA ARG A 165 13.54 6.96 -3.90
C ARG A 165 13.26 6.86 -5.39
N ASP A 166 12.22 6.12 -5.77
CA ASP A 166 11.79 6.01 -7.16
C ASP A 166 11.34 7.37 -7.74
N LEU A 167 11.02 8.37 -6.89
CA LEU A 167 10.63 9.72 -7.32
C LEU A 167 11.81 10.71 -7.36
N GLU A 168 12.97 10.31 -6.84
CA GLU A 168 14.19 11.14 -6.78
C GLU A 168 15.23 10.73 -7.83
N SER A 169 15.05 9.56 -8.47
CA SER A 169 16.01 8.93 -9.39
C SER A 169 15.98 9.47 -10.81
#